data_AF-A0A9W9EIR2-F1
#
_entry.id   AF-A0A9W9EIR2-F1
#
_cell.length_a   1.000
_cell.length_b   1.000
_cell.length_c   1.000
_cell.angle_alpha   90.00
_cell.angle_beta   90.00
_cell.angle_gamma   90.00
#
_symmetry.space_group_name_H-M   'P 1'
#
loop_
_entity.id
_entity.type
_entity.pdbx_description
1 polymer ?
#
loop_
_entity_poly.entity_id
_entity_poly.type
_entity_poly.pdbx_seq_one_letter_code
_entity_poly.pdbx_strand_id
1 'polypeptide(L)'
;MLYELIAIVRPGSLNEVREIARNAGAQVIRSGGVVRGYTNWGVFRLPKVTTKHQARYSEGHHFIMRFDSSGPVQTSIRRTLGLDPRMINFSVVKLGDKLEEIKDVEGHVQWNKIRNIVDSLPPASN
;
A
#
# COMPACT_ATOMS: atom_id res chain seq x y z
N MET A 1 15.16 3.78 -5.79
CA MET A 1 13.90 3.65 -6.54
C MET A 1 12.77 3.95 -5.58
N LEU A 2 11.74 4.66 -6.04
CA LEU A 2 10.57 4.95 -5.23
C LEU A 2 9.55 3.82 -5.35
N TYR A 3 9.10 3.31 -4.21
CA TYR A 3 8.08 2.28 -4.13
C TYR A 3 6.87 2.74 -3.31
N GLU A 4 5.72 2.18 -3.63
CA GLU A 4 4.48 2.31 -2.90
C GLU A 4 3.98 0.93 -2.49
N LEU A 5 3.87 0.69 -1.18
CA LEU A 5 3.22 -0.47 -0.61
C LEU A 5 1.75 -0.13 -0.33
N ILE A 6 0.83 -0.89 -0.91
CA ILE A 6 -0.59 -0.88 -0.60
C ILE A 6 -0.88 -2.16 0.17
N ALA A 7 -1.21 -2.05 1.45
CA ALA A 7 -1.42 -3.18 2.34
C ALA A 7 -2.88 -3.27 2.78
N ILE A 8 -3.39 -4.49 2.88
CA ILE A 8 -4.73 -4.84 3.33
C ILE A 8 -4.59 -5.80 4.51
N VAL A 9 -4.80 -5.31 5.71
CA VAL A 9 -4.71 -6.06 6.96
C VAL A 9 -6.10 -6.48 7.40
N ARG A 10 -6.21 -7.59 8.13
CA ARG A 10 -7.49 -7.99 8.74
C ARG A 10 -8.05 -6.86 9.63
N PRO A 11 -9.37 -6.61 9.58
CA PRO A 11 -9.99 -5.58 10.39
C PRO A 11 -10.08 -6.03 11.86
N GLY A 12 -10.28 -5.07 12.77
CA GLY A 12 -10.57 -5.33 14.20
C GLY A 12 -9.49 -4.88 15.18
N SER A 13 -8.25 -4.67 14.74
CA SER A 13 -7.17 -4.20 15.62
C SER A 13 -6.26 -3.19 14.93
N LEU A 14 -6.38 -1.91 15.30
CA LEU A 14 -5.48 -0.85 14.84
C LEU A 14 -4.02 -1.10 15.29
N ASN A 15 -3.84 -1.81 16.41
CA ASN A 15 -2.51 -2.15 16.91
C ASN A 15 -1.78 -3.09 15.94
N GLU A 16 -2.48 -4.05 15.34
CA GLU A 16 -1.89 -4.94 14.33
C GLU A 16 -1.46 -4.17 13.08
N VAL A 17 -2.30 -3.26 12.61
CA VAL A 17 -1.98 -2.38 11.47
C VAL A 17 -0.73 -1.57 11.76
N ARG A 18 -0.67 -0.94 12.95
CA ARG A 18 0.49 -0.14 13.39
C ARG A 18 1.76 -0.99 13.47
N GLU A 19 1.67 -2.20 14.01
CA GLU A 19 2.82 -3.10 14.15
C GLU A 19 3.38 -3.53 12.80
N ILE A 20 2.51 -3.91 11.86
CA ILE A 20 2.90 -4.28 10.49
C ILE A 20 3.56 -3.08 9.78
N ALA A 21 2.93 -1.89 9.85
CA ALA A 21 3.47 -0.67 9.25
C ALA A 21 4.84 -0.31 9.84
N ARG A 22 4.98 -0.42 11.16
CA ARG A 22 6.24 -0.17 11.87
C ARG A 22 7.32 -1.18 11.47
N ASN A 23 7.00 -2.47 11.40
CA ASN A 23 7.96 -3.52 11.07
C ASN A 23 8.48 -3.37 9.62
N ALA A 24 7.58 -3.09 8.68
CA ALA A 24 7.94 -2.82 7.29
C ALA A 24 8.81 -1.56 7.16
N GLY A 25 8.44 -0.46 7.82
CA GLY A 25 9.23 0.77 7.82
C GLY A 25 10.60 0.61 8.47
N ALA A 26 10.66 -0.10 9.60
CA ALA A 26 11.92 -0.38 10.26
C ALA A 26 12.84 -1.25 9.39
N GLN A 27 12.29 -2.16 8.60
CA GLN A 27 13.06 -2.95 7.62
C GLN A 27 13.64 -2.06 6.52
N VAL A 28 12.86 -1.10 5.98
CA VAL A 28 13.37 -0.08 5.03
C VAL A 28 14.54 0.70 5.65
N ILE A 29 14.35 1.26 6.85
CA ILE A 29 15.32 2.12 7.52
C ILE A 29 16.61 1.35 7.82
N ARG A 30 16.50 0.13 8.37
CA ARG A 30 17.67 -0.72 8.69
C ARG A 30 18.50 -1.09 7.47
N SER A 31 17.89 -1.11 6.28
CA SER A 31 18.60 -1.39 5.02
C SER A 31 19.11 -0.14 4.31
N GLY A 32 19.08 1.03 4.97
CA GLY A 32 19.55 2.29 4.41
C GLY A 32 18.57 2.97 3.45
N GLY A 33 17.31 2.52 3.42
CA GLY A 33 16.24 3.19 2.68
C GLY A 33 15.59 4.31 3.48
N VAL A 34 14.69 5.06 2.84
CA VAL A 34 13.96 6.19 3.44
C VAL A 34 12.47 5.93 3.37
N VAL A 35 11.76 6.05 4.49
CA VAL A 35 10.29 6.04 4.50
C VAL A 35 9.82 7.48 4.30
N ARG A 36 9.07 7.73 3.21
CA ARG A 36 8.54 9.07 2.91
C ARG A 36 7.29 9.40 3.71
N GLY A 37 6.46 8.39 3.98
CA GLY A 37 5.23 8.60 4.73
C GLY A 37 4.30 7.41 4.73
N TYR A 38 3.30 7.52 5.60
CA TYR A 38 2.20 6.58 5.72
C TYR A 38 0.89 7.31 5.45
N THR A 39 -0.04 6.61 4.82
CA THR A 39 -1.41 7.07 4.66
C THR A 39 -2.36 5.98 5.12
N ASN A 40 -3.18 6.30 6.12
CA ASN A 40 -4.21 5.40 6.60
C ASN A 40 -5.51 5.63 5.80
N TRP A 41 -5.99 4.63 5.08
CA TRP A 41 -7.27 4.68 4.37
C TRP A 41 -8.44 4.09 5.17
N GLY A 42 -8.15 3.42 6.29
CA GLY A 42 -9.16 2.83 7.15
C GLY A 42 -9.75 1.53 6.60
N VAL A 43 -10.90 1.14 7.14
CA VAL A 43 -11.56 -0.13 6.79
C VAL A 43 -12.55 0.09 5.66
N PHE A 44 -12.45 -0.70 4.60
CA PHE A 44 -13.43 -0.72 3.51
C PHE A 44 -13.57 -2.11 2.89
N ARG A 45 -14.62 -2.28 2.08
CA ARG A 45 -14.96 -3.54 1.42
C ARG A 45 -13.89 -3.97 0.43
N LEU A 46 -13.56 -5.25 0.47
CA LEU A 46 -12.70 -5.85 -0.53
C LEU A 46 -13.45 -5.96 -1.87
N PRO A 47 -12.76 -5.87 -3.02
CA PRO A 47 -13.39 -6.04 -4.34
C PRO A 47 -14.12 -7.38 -4.50
N LYS A 48 -13.60 -8.41 -3.83
CA LYS A 48 -14.23 -9.72 -3.68
C LYS A 48 -13.96 -10.27 -2.29
N VAL A 49 -14.90 -11.08 -1.79
CA VAL A 49 -14.70 -11.79 -0.53
C VAL A 49 -13.50 -12.74 -0.67
N THR A 50 -12.53 -12.60 0.23
CA THR A 50 -11.24 -13.29 0.14
C THR A 50 -11.08 -14.23 1.33
N THR A 51 -10.75 -15.50 1.05
CA THR A 51 -10.43 -16.48 2.08
C THR A 51 -8.93 -16.57 2.24
N LYS A 52 -8.42 -16.33 3.46
CA LYS A 52 -6.99 -16.45 3.77
C LYS A 52 -6.79 -16.87 5.22
N HIS A 53 -5.79 -17.73 5.47
CA HIS A 53 -5.51 -18.30 6.79
C HIS A 53 -6.79 -18.86 7.47
N GLN A 54 -7.59 -19.62 6.72
CA GLN A 54 -8.85 -20.23 7.16
C GLN A 54 -9.95 -19.23 7.60
N ALA A 55 -9.79 -17.94 7.35
CA ALA A 55 -10.80 -16.92 7.63
C ALA A 55 -11.31 -16.27 6.33
N ARG A 56 -12.58 -15.89 6.32
CA ARG A 56 -13.25 -15.24 5.19
C ARG A 56 -13.43 -13.76 5.48
N TYR A 57 -12.88 -12.90 4.62
CA TYR A 57 -12.89 -11.45 4.79
C TYR A 57 -13.72 -10.77 3.69
N SER A 58 -14.69 -9.95 4.08
CA SER A 58 -15.42 -9.04 3.19
C SER A 58 -14.87 -7.62 3.23
N GLU A 59 -14.13 -7.28 4.28
CA GLU A 59 -13.56 -5.96 4.55
C GLU A 59 -12.11 -6.11 5.03
N GLY A 60 -11.32 -5.05 4.83
CA GLY A 60 -9.93 -5.00 5.28
C GLY A 60 -9.53 -3.58 5.65
N HIS A 61 -8.55 -3.46 6.55
CA HIS A 61 -7.93 -2.19 6.90
C HIS A 61 -6.82 -1.88 5.89
N HIS A 62 -6.96 -0.77 5.19
CA HIS A 62 -6.03 -0.37 4.14
C HIS A 62 -5.09 0.72 4.63
N PHE A 63 -3.82 0.56 4.32
CA PHE A 63 -2.84 1.62 4.49
C PHE A 63 -1.82 1.60 3.36
N ILE A 64 -1.23 2.75 3.13
CA ILE A 64 -0.18 2.95 2.15
C ILE A 64 1.09 3.37 2.87
N MET A 65 2.23 2.84 2.40
CA MET A 65 3.56 3.26 2.80
C MET A 65 4.37 3.58 1.54
N ARG A 66 4.86 4.83 1.43
CA ARG A 66 5.80 5.23 0.36
C ARG A 66 7.22 5.23 0.91
N PHE A 67 8.14 4.64 0.15
CA PHE A 67 9.52 4.51 0.58
C PHE A 67 10.49 4.41 -0.60
N ASP A 68 11.69 4.94 -0.40
CA ASP A 68 12.82 4.73 -1.29
C ASP A 68 13.68 3.58 -0.78
N SER A 69 13.96 2.60 -1.65
CA SER A 69 14.89 1.52 -1.34
C SER A 69 15.56 0.95 -2.60
N SER A 70 16.46 -0.01 -2.38
CA SER A 70 16.95 -0.90 -3.43
C SER A 70 15.94 -2.02 -3.71
N GLY A 71 16.07 -2.66 -4.88
CA GLY A 71 15.22 -3.78 -5.29
C GLY A 71 15.28 -5.01 -4.36
N PRO A 72 16.46 -5.41 -3.85
CA PRO A 72 16.55 -6.50 -2.88
C PRO A 72 15.79 -6.23 -1.58
N VAL A 73 15.85 -4.99 -1.07
CA VAL A 73 15.12 -4.59 0.15
C VAL A 73 13.62 -4.66 -0.08
N GLN A 74 13.16 -4.15 -1.22
CA GLN A 74 11.76 -4.23 -1.62
C GLN A 74 11.27 -5.69 -1.72
N THR A 75 12.09 -6.58 -2.28
CA THR A 75 11.78 -8.03 -2.35
C THR A 75 11.71 -8.65 -0.96
N SER A 76 12.62 -8.27 -0.06
CA SER A 76 12.64 -8.72 1.32
C SER A 76 11.37 -8.29 2.08
N ILE A 77 10.91 -7.05 1.88
CA ILE A 77 9.64 -6.55 2.46
C ILE A 77 8.45 -7.37 1.96
N ARG A 78 8.38 -7.66 0.64
CA ARG A 78 7.32 -8.51 0.09
C ARG A 78 7.30 -9.89 0.75
N ARG A 79 8.48 -10.49 0.98
CA ARG A 79 8.59 -11.80 1.66
C ARG A 79 8.08 -11.72 3.09
N THR A 80 8.52 -10.73 3.87
CA THR A 80 8.08 -10.55 5.26
C THR A 80 6.56 -10.36 5.35
N LEU A 81 5.98 -9.50 4.53
CA LEU A 81 4.53 -9.24 4.53
C LEU A 81 3.71 -10.43 4.04
N GLY A 82 4.25 -11.24 3.13
CA GLY A 82 3.61 -12.47 2.66
C GLY A 82 3.51 -13.56 3.73
N LEU A 83 4.37 -13.52 4.75
CA LEU A 83 4.38 -14.48 5.86
C LEU A 83 3.52 -14.02 7.05
N ASP A 84 3.08 -12.76 7.11
CA ASP A 84 2.27 -12.27 8.22
C ASP A 84 0.82 -12.78 8.10
N PRO A 85 0.32 -13.60 9.06
CA PRO A 85 -1.01 -14.19 8.97
C PRO A 85 -2.16 -13.17 9.11
N ARG A 86 -1.85 -11.96 9.59
CA ARG A 86 -2.79 -10.85 9.74
C ARG A 86 -2.98 -10.10 8.43
N MET A 87 -2.09 -10.30 7.45
CA MET A 87 -2.17 -9.68 6.13
C MET A 87 -3.19 -10.41 5.26
N ILE A 88 -4.22 -9.72 4.78
CA ILE A 88 -5.16 -10.26 3.78
C ILE A 88 -4.49 -10.24 2.41
N ASN A 89 -4.03 -9.08 1.97
CA ASN A 89 -3.37 -8.91 0.67
C ASN A 89 -2.46 -7.69 0.69
N PHE A 90 -1.49 -7.63 -0.22
CA PHE A 90 -0.67 -6.44 -0.41
C PHE A 90 -0.17 -6.37 -1.85
N SER A 91 0.16 -5.17 -2.29
CA SER A 91 0.85 -4.92 -3.55
C SER A 91 1.98 -3.92 -3.30
N VAL A 92 3.10 -4.09 -4.01
CA VAL A 92 4.18 -3.10 -3.99
C VAL A 92 4.43 -2.64 -5.41
N VAL A 93 4.17 -1.37 -5.69
CA VAL A 93 4.30 -0.77 -7.01
C VAL A 93 5.56 0.07 -7.05
N LYS A 94 6.28 0.02 -8.16
CA LYS A 94 7.42 0.90 -8.43
C LYS A 94 6.89 2.19 -9.07
N LEU A 95 7.11 3.33 -8.42
CA LEU A 95 6.62 4.62 -8.89
C LEU A 95 7.62 5.34 -9.80
N GLY A 96 8.93 5.09 -9.65
CA GLY A 96 9.94 5.68 -10.50
C GLY A 96 11.37 5.30 -10.12
N ASP A 97 12.30 5.57 -11.04
CA ASP A 97 13.72 5.27 -10.90
C ASP A 97 14.57 6.52 -10.73
N LYS A 98 14.31 7.52 -11.57
CA LYS A 98 15.12 8.74 -11.66
C LYS A 98 14.57 9.80 -10.72
N LEU A 99 15.46 10.65 -10.20
CA LEU A 99 15.09 11.74 -9.29
C LEU A 99 14.05 12.68 -9.93
N GLU A 100 14.19 12.96 -11.23
CA GLU A 100 13.30 13.82 -12.01
C GLU A 100 11.85 13.30 -12.05
N GLU A 101 11.66 11.97 -12.04
CA GLU A 101 10.34 11.32 -12.07
C GLU A 101 9.67 11.31 -10.69
N ILE A 102 10.46 11.34 -9.61
CA ILE A 102 9.99 11.07 -8.24
C ILE A 102 9.98 12.29 -7.32
N LYS A 103 10.55 13.42 -7.75
CA LYS A 103 10.71 14.63 -6.91
C LYS A 103 9.36 15.21 -6.45
N ASP A 104 8.34 15.11 -7.30
CA ASP A 104 7.00 15.68 -7.06
C ASP A 104 6.07 14.67 -6.36
N VAL A 105 6.55 13.46 -6.07
CA VAL A 105 5.76 12.43 -5.39
C VAL A 105 5.87 12.61 -3.88
N GLU A 106 4.84 13.21 -3.29
CA GLU A 106 4.72 13.42 -1.86
C GLU A 106 4.71 12.11 -1.05
N GLY A 107 5.02 12.20 0.24
CA GLY A 107 4.92 11.07 1.19
C GLY A 107 3.47 10.71 1.58
N HIS A 108 2.51 11.59 1.28
CA HIS A 108 1.10 11.40 1.57
C HIS A 108 0.32 11.05 0.31
N VAL A 109 -0.60 10.10 0.44
CA VAL A 109 -1.49 9.68 -0.65
C VAL A 109 -2.89 10.15 -0.32
N GLN A 110 -3.27 11.33 -0.80
CA GLN A 110 -4.64 11.80 -0.63
C GLN A 110 -5.59 10.85 -1.38
N TRP A 111 -6.69 10.47 -0.72
CA TRP A 111 -7.77 9.78 -1.42
C TRP A 111 -8.36 10.75 -2.44
N ASN A 112 -8.09 10.50 -3.72
CA ASN A 112 -8.49 11.43 -4.77
C ASN A 112 -10.01 11.37 -4.93
N LYS A 113 -10.71 12.45 -4.55
CA LYS A 113 -12.17 12.57 -4.74
C LYS A 113 -12.58 12.75 -6.21
N ILE A 114 -11.64 12.87 -7.14
CA ILE A 114 -11.92 13.30 -8.51
C ILE A 114 -11.14 12.46 -9.51
N ARG A 115 -11.79 11.43 -10.03
CA ARG A 115 -12.02 11.25 -11.47
C ARG A 115 -13.41 10.63 -11.56
N ASN A 116 -14.44 11.46 -11.81
CA ASN A 116 -15.75 10.90 -12.12
C ASN A 116 -15.55 10.05 -13.38
N ILE A 117 -15.99 8.78 -13.33
CA ILE A 117 -15.90 7.86 -14.47
C ILE A 117 -16.57 8.50 -15.71
N VAL A 118 -17.57 9.35 -15.48
CA VAL A 118 -18.28 10.15 -16.48
C VAL A 118 -17.33 11.04 -17.31
N ASP A 119 -16.28 11.60 -16.70
CA ASP A 119 -15.33 12.50 -17.39
C ASP A 119 -14.39 11.73 -18.35
N SER A 120 -14.37 10.40 -18.26
CA SER A 120 -13.57 9.53 -19.12
C SER A 120 -14.36 8.87 -20.26
N LEU A 121 -15.68 9.11 -20.33
CA LEU A 121 -16.51 8.61 -21.42
C LEU A 121 -16.46 9.60 -22.59
N PRO A 122 -16.28 9.12 -23.84
CA PRO A 122 -16.44 9.99 -25.00
C PRO A 122 -17.88 10.56 -25.01
N PRO A 123 -18.07 11.83 -25.43
CA PRO A 123 -19.40 12.41 -25.51
C PRO A 123 -20.27 11.53 -26.40
N ALA A 124 -21.48 11.23 -25.95
CA ALA A 124 -22.45 10.47 -26.73
C ALA A 124 -22.65 11.20 -28.07
N SER A 125 -22.37 10.50 -29.16
CA SER A 125 -22.67 10.98 -30.52
C SER A 125 -24.18 11.15 -30.65
N ASN A 126 -24.63 12.39 -30.88
CA ASN A 126 -25.99 12.70 -31.31
C ASN A 126 -26.28 12.12 -32.69
#